data_AF-A0A0K1PLB1-F1
#
_entry.id   AF-A0A0K1PLB1-F1
#
_cell.length_a   1.000
_cell.length_b   1.000
_cell.length_c   1.000
_cell.angle_alpha   90.00
_cell.angle_beta   90.00
_cell.angle_gamma   90.00
#
_symmetry.space_group_name_H-M   'P 1'
#
loop_
_entity.id
_entity.type
_entity.pdbx_description
1 polymer ?
#
loop_
_entity_poly.entity_id
_entity_poly.type
_entity_poly.pdbx_seq_one_letter_code
_entity_poly.pdbx_strand_id
1 'polypeptide(L)'
;MSRTPWLGMALLVTACTPRERPGEQARETTIAAGCQDAGCTERCDHDDAVACLRLGNDLRGHDDAAALERYERACRLNEFAACAAVGRMYEFAHGAERDDTRAFSNYARSCEGGAMVGCYSAAILLERGQGTTRDVERAHELFAKVCRAGGETACRDARRTENTRLAAPGSAPP
;
A
#
# COMPACT_ATOMS: atom_id res chain seq x y z
N MET A 1 -86.33 -16.66 13.86
CA MET A 1 -86.43 -15.20 14.07
C MET A 1 -85.50 -14.81 15.20
N SER A 2 -84.33 -14.23 14.88
CA SER A 2 -83.58 -13.34 15.77
C SER A 2 -82.48 -12.66 14.94
N ARG A 3 -82.73 -11.38 14.61
CA ARG A 3 -81.72 -10.39 14.20
C ARG A 3 -80.81 -10.17 15.43
N THR A 4 -79.51 -9.91 15.30
CA THR A 4 -78.96 -8.59 14.92
C THR A 4 -77.47 -8.66 14.53
N PRO A 5 -76.95 -7.62 13.84
CA PRO A 5 -75.64 -7.58 13.19
C PRO A 5 -74.57 -6.90 14.06
N TRP A 6 -73.28 -7.20 13.82
CA TRP A 6 -72.16 -6.38 14.29
C TRP A 6 -71.26 -5.97 13.13
N LEU A 7 -71.03 -4.66 13.09
CA LEU A 7 -70.18 -3.94 12.16
C LEU A 7 -68.71 -4.31 12.37
N GLY A 8 -67.95 -4.23 11.28
CA GLY A 8 -66.70 -3.47 11.24
C GLY A 8 -65.45 -4.15 11.81
N MET A 9 -64.50 -4.44 10.92
CA MET A 9 -63.12 -3.93 10.96
C MET A 9 -62.36 -4.66 9.84
N ALA A 10 -62.12 -3.97 8.73
CA ALA A 10 -60.91 -3.18 8.53
C ALA A 10 -59.66 -4.08 8.38
N LEU A 11 -59.27 -4.20 7.11
CA LEU A 11 -57.97 -4.63 6.59
C LEU A 11 -56.82 -4.41 7.58
N LEU A 12 -56.14 -5.49 7.94
CA LEU A 12 -54.70 -5.48 8.16
C LEU A 12 -54.11 -6.70 7.45
N VAL A 13 -53.79 -6.50 6.17
CA VAL A 13 -52.80 -7.34 5.49
C VAL A 13 -51.47 -7.02 6.17
N THR A 14 -51.11 -7.80 7.19
CA THR A 14 -49.78 -7.76 7.76
C THR A 14 -48.84 -8.39 6.74
N ALA A 15 -48.39 -7.58 5.79
CA ALA A 15 -47.22 -7.89 4.98
C ALA A 15 -46.04 -8.03 5.95
N CYS A 16 -45.70 -9.26 6.33
CA CYS A 16 -44.46 -9.54 7.01
C CYS A 16 -43.37 -9.51 5.94
N THR A 17 -42.84 -8.32 5.70
CA THR A 17 -41.69 -8.09 4.84
C THR A 17 -40.47 -8.86 5.38
N PRO A 18 -39.60 -9.38 4.51
CA PRO A 18 -38.38 -10.06 4.94
C PRO A 18 -37.46 -9.05 5.66
N ARG A 19 -36.94 -9.48 6.82
CA ARG A 19 -35.98 -8.75 7.64
C ARG A 19 -34.65 -8.64 6.89
N GLU A 20 -34.37 -7.47 6.31
CA GLU A 20 -33.06 -7.15 5.76
C GLU A 20 -32.04 -7.02 6.89
N ARG A 21 -30.97 -7.83 6.82
CA ARG A 21 -29.78 -7.69 7.67
C ARG A 21 -28.99 -6.48 7.15
N PRO A 22 -28.56 -5.53 8.00
CA PRO A 22 -27.61 -4.51 7.57
C PRO A 22 -26.25 -5.19 7.38
N GLY A 23 -25.87 -5.45 6.12
CA GLY A 23 -24.57 -6.04 5.81
C GLY A 23 -24.41 -6.75 4.45
N GLU A 24 -25.43 -6.78 3.58
CA GLU A 24 -25.37 -7.62 2.37
C GLU A 24 -25.63 -6.90 1.03
N GLN A 25 -25.49 -5.57 0.96
CA GLN A 25 -25.55 -4.84 -0.31
C GLN A 25 -24.49 -3.75 -0.41
N ALA A 26 -23.28 -4.14 -0.79
CA ALA A 26 -22.33 -3.30 -1.52
C ALA A 26 -21.21 -4.17 -2.12
N ARG A 27 -21.57 -5.09 -3.02
CA ARG A 27 -20.63 -5.60 -4.01
C ARG A 27 -20.72 -4.71 -5.24
N GLU A 28 -20.08 -3.54 -5.17
CA GLU A 28 -19.86 -2.70 -6.35
C GLU A 28 -18.53 -1.95 -6.19
N THR A 29 -17.53 -2.50 -6.88
CA THR A 29 -16.37 -1.83 -7.47
C THR A 29 -16.26 -0.33 -7.20
N THR A 30 -15.53 0.06 -6.15
CA THR A 30 -15.01 1.42 -6.02
C THR A 30 -13.59 1.37 -5.47
N ILE A 31 -12.63 1.42 -6.40
CA ILE A 31 -11.26 1.86 -6.15
C ILE A 31 -11.33 3.38 -5.89
N ALA A 32 -11.87 3.83 -4.75
CA ALA A 32 -11.86 5.25 -4.35
C ALA A 32 -12.39 5.59 -2.94
N ALA A 33 -12.98 4.67 -2.17
CA ALA A 33 -13.35 4.99 -0.79
C ALA A 33 -12.17 4.73 0.16
N GLY A 34 -11.88 5.60 1.13
CA GLY A 34 -10.91 5.32 2.22
C GLY A 34 -11.37 4.15 3.10
N CYS A 35 -10.63 3.80 4.16
CA CYS A 35 -11.15 2.92 5.23
C CYS A 35 -12.16 3.70 6.10
N GLN A 36 -13.30 4.06 5.51
CA GLN A 36 -14.40 4.68 6.24
C GLN A 36 -15.43 3.65 6.71
N ASP A 37 -15.27 2.37 6.34
CA ASP A 37 -16.09 1.27 6.84
C ASP A 37 -15.50 0.65 8.10
N ALA A 38 -16.36 0.35 9.09
CA ALA A 38 -15.96 -0.35 10.31
C ALA A 38 -15.29 -1.71 10.03
N GLY A 39 -15.51 -2.28 8.84
CA GLY A 39 -14.94 -3.56 8.43
C GLY A 39 -13.47 -3.51 8.02
N CYS A 40 -12.85 -2.34 7.80
CA CYS A 40 -11.46 -2.28 7.36
C CYS A 40 -10.47 -2.85 8.39
N THR A 41 -10.68 -2.56 9.68
CA THR A 41 -9.86 -3.08 10.77
C THR A 41 -10.01 -4.59 10.86
N GLU A 42 -11.23 -5.10 10.89
CA GLU A 42 -11.51 -6.55 10.95
C GLU A 42 -10.92 -7.30 9.75
N ARG A 43 -11.06 -6.76 8.53
CA ARG A 43 -10.45 -7.36 7.34
C ARG A 43 -8.93 -7.42 7.45
N CYS A 44 -8.29 -6.34 7.90
CA CYS A 44 -6.84 -6.36 8.13
C CYS A 44 -6.45 -7.37 9.22
N ASP A 45 -7.27 -7.52 10.26
CA ASP A 45 -7.06 -8.51 11.33
C ASP A 45 -7.20 -9.96 10.82
N HIS A 46 -7.93 -10.16 9.72
CA HIS A 46 -8.07 -11.41 8.98
C HIS A 46 -7.16 -11.49 7.74
N ASP A 47 -6.01 -10.82 7.76
CA ASP A 47 -4.94 -10.91 6.75
C ASP A 47 -5.35 -10.47 5.33
N ASP A 48 -6.32 -9.56 5.21
CA ASP A 48 -6.54 -8.81 3.98
C ASP A 48 -5.44 -7.75 3.80
N ALA A 49 -4.50 -8.03 2.90
CA ALA A 49 -3.34 -7.18 2.65
C ALA A 49 -3.73 -5.77 2.16
N VAL A 50 -4.77 -5.66 1.32
CA VAL A 50 -5.24 -4.39 0.76
C VAL A 50 -5.94 -3.56 1.84
N ALA A 51 -6.73 -4.21 2.70
CA ALA A 51 -7.34 -3.55 3.85
C ALA A 51 -6.27 -3.02 4.81
N CYS A 52 -5.23 -3.80 5.12
CA CYS A 52 -4.12 -3.34 5.95
C CYS A 52 -3.38 -2.15 5.32
N LEU A 53 -3.10 -2.17 4.02
CA LEU A 53 -2.48 -1.05 3.32
C LEU A 53 -3.35 0.22 3.41
N ARG A 54 -4.66 0.10 3.16
CA ARG A 54 -5.60 1.23 3.22
C ARG A 54 -5.68 1.80 4.63
N LEU A 55 -5.75 0.95 5.64
CA LEU A 55 -5.77 1.39 7.03
C LEU A 55 -4.47 2.08 7.44
N GLY A 56 -3.31 1.57 6.99
CA GLY A 56 -2.03 2.26 7.16
C GLY A 56 -2.02 3.65 6.52
N ASN A 57 -2.62 3.82 5.33
CA ASN A 57 -2.73 5.13 4.66
C ASN A 57 -3.58 6.12 5.45
N ASP A 58 -4.66 5.64 6.07
CA ASP A 58 -5.57 6.47 6.84
C ASP A 58 -4.99 6.86 8.20
N LEU A 59 -4.15 6.02 8.80
CA LEU A 59 -3.47 6.29 10.08
C LEU A 59 -2.26 7.22 9.91
N ARG A 60 -1.63 7.23 8.73
CA ARG A 60 -0.41 8.01 8.47
C ARG A 60 -0.62 9.50 8.71
N GLY A 61 0.23 10.11 9.53
CA GLY A 61 0.16 11.50 9.98
C GLY A 61 -0.71 11.73 11.22
N HIS A 62 -1.52 10.75 11.63
CA HIS A 62 -2.32 10.79 12.85
C HIS A 62 -1.74 9.88 13.93
N ASP A 63 -1.46 8.63 13.57
CA ASP A 63 -0.79 7.63 14.39
C ASP A 63 0.19 6.86 13.50
N ASP A 64 1.39 7.42 13.33
CA ASP A 64 2.40 6.84 12.45
C ASP A 64 2.89 5.47 12.95
N ALA A 65 2.87 5.22 14.27
CA ALA A 65 3.28 3.94 14.82
C ALA A 65 2.27 2.83 14.46
N ALA A 66 0.98 3.11 14.62
CA ALA A 66 -0.07 2.19 14.16
C ALA A 66 -0.05 2.04 12.63
N ALA A 67 0.18 3.12 11.88
CA ALA A 67 0.29 3.06 10.43
C ALA A 67 1.43 2.11 9.99
N LEU A 68 2.60 2.24 10.61
CA LEU A 68 3.76 1.39 10.35
C LEU A 68 3.42 -0.09 10.59
N GLU A 69 2.78 -0.42 11.71
CA GLU A 69 2.35 -1.79 12.01
C GLU A 69 1.46 -2.37 10.89
N ARG A 70 0.49 -1.60 10.40
CA ARG A 70 -0.42 -2.06 9.32
C ARG A 70 0.31 -2.21 7.99
N TYR A 71 1.22 -1.30 7.66
CA TYR A 71 2.05 -1.44 6.46
C TYR A 71 2.97 -2.66 6.54
N GLU A 72 3.59 -2.92 7.68
CA GLU A 72 4.43 -4.10 7.87
C GLU A 72 3.62 -5.38 7.71
N ARG A 73 2.39 -5.43 8.24
CA ARG A 73 1.47 -6.57 8.04
C ARG A 73 1.13 -6.75 6.57
N ALA A 74 0.69 -5.69 5.88
CA ALA A 74 0.39 -5.75 4.45
C ALA A 74 1.61 -6.20 3.61
N CYS A 75 2.81 -5.69 3.93
CA CYS A 75 4.04 -6.10 3.27
C CYS A 75 4.36 -7.59 3.51
N ARG A 76 4.16 -8.11 4.73
CA ARG A 76 4.29 -9.55 5.01
C ARG A 76 3.33 -10.40 4.19
N LEU A 77 2.15 -9.88 3.87
CA LEU A 77 1.13 -10.51 3.04
C LEU A 77 1.37 -10.30 1.53
N ASN A 78 2.57 -9.88 1.13
CA ASN A 78 2.99 -9.65 -0.26
C ASN A 78 2.26 -8.51 -0.97
N GLU A 79 1.65 -7.57 -0.24
CA GLU A 79 1.27 -6.28 -0.80
C GLU A 79 2.51 -5.39 -0.90
N PHE A 80 3.21 -5.49 -2.03
CA PHE A 80 4.53 -4.88 -2.21
C PHE A 80 4.50 -3.35 -2.24
N ALA A 81 3.36 -2.73 -2.54
CA ALA A 81 3.20 -1.28 -2.37
C ALA A 81 3.32 -0.88 -0.89
N ALA A 82 2.85 -1.73 0.03
CA ALA A 82 3.00 -1.51 1.47
C ALA A 82 4.47 -1.64 1.91
N CYS A 83 5.25 -2.54 1.30
CA CYS A 83 6.69 -2.60 1.59
C CYS A 83 7.41 -1.27 1.27
N ALA A 84 7.04 -0.58 0.17
CA ALA A 84 7.57 0.76 -0.09
C ALA A 84 7.09 1.80 0.93
N ALA A 85 5.87 1.65 1.47
CA ALA A 85 5.41 2.50 2.56
C ALA A 85 6.24 2.27 3.83
N VAL A 86 6.48 1.02 4.23
CA VAL A 86 7.39 0.67 5.36
C VAL A 86 8.77 1.28 5.15
N GLY A 87 9.31 1.17 3.92
CA GLY A 87 10.59 1.79 3.58
C GLY A 87 10.63 3.30 3.86
N ARG A 88 9.58 4.02 3.45
CA ARG A 88 9.43 5.46 3.73
C ARG A 88 9.31 5.77 5.21
N MET A 89 8.56 4.95 5.96
CA MET A 89 8.37 5.17 7.40
C MET A 89 9.72 5.14 8.13
N TYR A 90 10.59 4.18 7.81
CA TYR A 90 11.94 4.10 8.38
C TYR A 90 12.89 5.19 7.86
N GLU A 91 12.82 5.58 6.59
CA GLU A 91 13.69 6.63 6.03
C GLU A 91 13.44 7.99 6.69
N PHE A 92 12.18 8.31 6.96
CA PHE A 92 11.75 9.63 7.46
C PHE A 92 11.37 9.64 8.94
N ALA A 93 11.62 8.57 9.68
CA ALA A 93 11.31 8.42 11.10
C ALA A 93 9.81 8.65 11.43
N HIS A 94 8.92 8.13 10.60
CA HIS A 94 7.49 8.11 10.88
C HIS A 94 7.15 6.82 11.63
N GLY A 95 6.70 6.96 12.89
CA GLY A 95 6.21 5.83 13.69
C GLY A 95 7.31 4.91 14.24
N ALA A 96 8.56 5.14 13.86
CA ALA A 96 9.75 4.50 14.40
C ALA A 96 10.96 5.43 14.25
N GLU A 97 12.05 5.11 14.94
CA GLU A 97 13.33 5.79 14.71
C GLU A 97 13.82 5.57 13.27
N ARG A 98 14.62 6.53 12.78
CA ARG A 98 15.20 6.44 11.46
C ARG A 98 16.12 5.22 11.35
N ASP A 99 15.88 4.39 10.35
CA ASP A 99 16.71 3.21 10.05
C ASP A 99 16.83 3.02 8.53
N ASP A 100 17.90 3.58 7.96
CA ASP A 100 18.14 3.53 6.52
C ASP A 100 18.34 2.08 6.03
N THR A 101 18.81 1.16 6.89
CA THR A 101 19.01 -0.25 6.52
C THR A 101 17.68 -0.98 6.36
N ARG A 102 16.75 -0.75 7.31
CA ARG A 102 15.37 -1.21 7.19
C ARG A 102 14.64 -0.52 6.05
N ALA A 103 14.92 0.76 5.78
CA ALA A 103 14.38 1.45 4.63
C ALA A 103 14.80 0.76 3.32
N PHE A 104 16.11 0.57 3.13
CA PHE A 104 16.66 -0.08 1.93
C PHE A 104 16.10 -1.49 1.71
N SER A 105 16.14 -2.35 2.75
CA SER A 105 15.63 -3.71 2.64
C SER A 105 14.15 -3.78 2.25
N ASN A 106 13.30 -2.90 2.79
CA ASN A 106 11.88 -2.86 2.45
C ASN A 106 11.63 -2.30 1.04
N TYR A 107 12.38 -1.28 0.60
CA TYR A 107 12.32 -0.82 -0.79
C TYR A 107 12.79 -1.87 -1.79
N ALA A 108 13.86 -2.61 -1.48
CA ALA A 108 14.35 -3.71 -2.29
C ALA A 108 13.29 -4.81 -2.43
N ARG A 109 12.68 -5.24 -1.33
CA ARG A 109 11.56 -6.21 -1.34
C ARG A 109 10.36 -5.69 -2.15
N SER A 110 10.02 -4.42 -2.01
CA SER A 110 8.97 -3.79 -2.82
C SER A 110 9.29 -3.84 -4.32
N CYS A 111 10.55 -3.62 -4.69
CA CYS A 111 11.01 -3.71 -6.08
C CYS A 111 10.99 -5.13 -6.64
N GLU A 112 11.38 -6.12 -5.84
CA GLU A 112 11.31 -7.55 -6.18
C GLU A 112 9.87 -7.97 -6.47
N GLY A 113 8.93 -7.43 -5.69
CA GLY A 113 7.50 -7.57 -5.89
C GLY A 113 6.88 -6.77 -7.04
N GLY A 114 7.69 -6.06 -7.83
CA GLY A 114 7.23 -5.34 -9.02
C GLY A 114 6.73 -3.92 -8.78
N ALA A 115 6.75 -3.42 -7.54
CA ALA A 115 6.36 -2.04 -7.26
C ALA A 115 7.51 -1.08 -7.63
N MET A 116 7.34 -0.35 -8.74
CA MET A 116 8.38 0.53 -9.30
C MET A 116 8.79 1.67 -8.36
N VAL A 117 7.88 2.12 -7.47
CA VAL A 117 8.21 3.09 -6.42
C VAL A 117 9.29 2.54 -5.48
N GLY A 118 9.22 1.26 -5.12
CA GLY A 118 10.25 0.59 -4.33
C GLY A 118 11.57 0.50 -5.07
N CYS A 119 11.54 0.16 -6.36
CA CYS A 119 12.75 0.14 -7.19
C CYS A 119 13.45 1.49 -7.25
N TYR A 120 12.69 2.57 -7.44
CA TYR A 120 13.24 3.92 -7.53
C TYR A 120 13.86 4.37 -6.20
N SER A 121 13.16 4.17 -5.08
CA SER A 121 13.70 4.51 -3.76
C SER A 121 14.94 3.67 -3.40
N ALA A 122 14.95 2.38 -3.71
CA ALA A 122 16.12 1.52 -3.51
C ALA A 122 17.32 2.01 -4.35
N ALA A 123 17.09 2.45 -5.59
CA ALA A 123 18.12 3.02 -6.46
C ALA A 123 18.75 4.28 -5.84
N ILE A 124 17.93 5.17 -5.28
CA ILE A 124 18.42 6.38 -4.60
C ILE A 124 19.30 6.03 -3.40
N LEU A 125 18.88 5.07 -2.57
CA LEU A 125 19.66 4.67 -1.40
C LEU A 125 20.98 3.98 -1.79
N LEU A 126 20.99 3.14 -2.83
CA LEU A 126 22.20 2.54 -3.39
C LEU A 126 23.16 3.57 -3.94
N GLU A 127 22.65 4.54 -4.67
CA GLU A 127 23.48 5.63 -5.20
C GLU A 127 24.14 6.43 -4.07
N ARG A 128 23.42 6.66 -2.97
CA ARG A 128 23.92 7.44 -1.83
C ARG A 128 24.75 6.61 -0.85
N GLY A 129 24.64 5.28 -0.89
CA GLY A 129 25.21 4.40 0.14
C GLY A 129 24.52 4.58 1.50
N GLN A 130 23.20 4.83 1.50
CA GLN A 130 22.42 5.01 2.72
C GLN A 130 21.72 3.70 3.08
N GLY A 131 22.02 3.16 4.27
CA GLY A 131 21.47 1.85 4.70
C GLY A 131 22.00 0.64 3.91
N THR A 132 22.95 0.87 3.02
CA THR A 132 23.63 -0.14 2.20
C THR A 132 24.98 0.40 1.75
N THR A 133 25.86 -0.47 1.24
CA THR A 133 27.08 -0.02 0.55
C THR A 133 26.71 0.72 -0.73
N ARG A 134 27.39 1.83 -1.00
CA ARG A 134 27.20 2.61 -2.23
C ARG A 134 27.51 1.76 -3.46
N ASP A 135 26.55 1.65 -4.38
CA ASP A 135 26.66 0.90 -5.63
C ASP A 135 25.93 1.63 -6.76
N VAL A 136 26.70 2.35 -7.58
CA VAL A 136 26.18 3.20 -8.66
C VAL A 136 25.73 2.36 -9.86
N GLU A 137 26.38 1.22 -10.12
CA GLU A 137 25.99 0.30 -11.20
C GLU A 137 24.61 -0.28 -10.92
N ARG A 138 24.41 -0.82 -9.71
CA ARG A 138 23.10 -1.37 -9.32
C ARG A 138 22.02 -0.31 -9.21
N ALA A 139 22.37 0.91 -8.78
CA ALA A 139 21.44 2.04 -8.83
C ALA A 139 21.02 2.36 -10.27
N HIS A 140 21.97 2.41 -11.20
CA HIS A 140 21.68 2.63 -12.63
C HIS A 140 20.73 1.57 -13.18
N GLU A 141 20.96 0.28 -12.90
CA GLU A 141 20.10 -0.81 -13.36
C GLU A 141 18.65 -0.64 -12.89
N LEU A 142 18.46 -0.27 -11.61
CA LEU A 142 17.14 -0.01 -11.04
C LEU A 142 16.48 1.24 -11.63
N PHE A 143 17.22 2.34 -11.81
CA PHE A 143 16.70 3.53 -12.49
C PHE A 143 16.28 3.21 -13.94
N ALA A 144 17.09 2.44 -14.67
CA ALA A 144 16.80 2.01 -16.02
C ALA A 144 15.55 1.10 -16.07
N LYS A 145 15.37 0.22 -15.07
CA LYS A 145 14.15 -0.60 -14.92
C LYS A 145 12.91 0.27 -14.75
N VAL A 146 12.94 1.26 -13.86
CA VAL A 146 11.81 2.18 -13.63
C VAL A 146 11.55 3.07 -14.85
N CYS A 147 12.60 3.52 -15.54
CA CYS A 147 12.50 4.26 -16.79
C CYS A 147 11.75 3.47 -17.87
N ARG A 148 12.10 2.18 -18.06
CA ARG A 148 11.40 1.29 -19.02
C ARG A 148 9.92 1.09 -18.67
N ALA A 149 9.55 1.24 -17.40
CA ALA A 149 8.17 1.22 -16.93
C ALA A 149 7.45 2.58 -17.06
N GLY A 150 8.06 3.59 -17.69
CA GLY A 150 7.46 4.90 -17.96
C GLY A 150 7.82 5.99 -16.94
N GLY A 151 8.74 5.74 -16.01
CA GLY A 151 9.17 6.75 -15.03
C GLY A 151 10.14 7.77 -15.63
N GLU A 152 9.64 8.96 -16.02
CA GLU A 152 10.47 10.01 -16.65
C GLU A 152 11.61 10.51 -15.76
N THR A 153 11.36 10.67 -14.46
CA THR A 153 12.40 11.04 -13.47
C THR A 153 13.50 9.98 -13.43
N ALA A 154 13.11 8.70 -13.38
CA ALA A 154 14.04 7.59 -13.42
C ALA A 154 14.83 7.52 -14.73
N CYS A 155 14.28 7.93 -15.87
CA CYS A 155 15.05 8.02 -17.11
C CYS A 155 16.17 9.06 -17.04
N ARG A 156 15.91 10.21 -16.40
CA ARG A 156 16.93 11.24 -16.17
C ARG A 156 18.02 10.72 -15.24
N ASP A 157 17.63 10.06 -14.16
CA ASP A 157 18.57 9.49 -13.20
C ASP A 157 19.36 8.30 -13.75
N ALA A 158 18.75 7.47 -14.59
CA ALA A 158 19.45 6.41 -15.32
C ALA A 158 20.55 7.00 -16.21
N ARG A 159 20.26 8.07 -16.97
CA ARG A 159 21.27 8.75 -17.79
C ARG A 159 22.37 9.40 -16.95
N ARG A 160 22.02 9.97 -15.80
CA ARG A 160 22.98 10.60 -14.88
C ARG A 160 23.92 9.56 -14.25
N THR A 161 23.36 8.45 -13.79
CA THR A 161 24.11 7.34 -13.20
C THR A 161 24.96 6.59 -14.23
N GLU A 162 24.51 6.47 -15.48
CA GLU A 162 25.31 5.97 -16.61
C GLU A 162 26.64 6.74 -16.74
N ASN A 163 26.58 8.07 -16.79
CA ASN A 163 27.79 8.89 -16.91
C ASN A 163 28.71 8.73 -15.69
N THR A 164 28.12 8.53 -14.51
CA THR A 164 28.86 8.39 -13.24
C THR A 164 29.56 7.04 -13.14
N ARG A 165 28.92 5.98 -13.63
CA ARG A 165 29.43 4.60 -13.58
C ARG A 165 30.61 4.40 -14.56
N LEU A 166 30.52 5.01 -15.74
CA LEU A 166 31.61 5.02 -16.73
C LEU A 166 32.82 5.84 -16.28
N ALA A 167 32.63 6.78 -15.36
CA ALA A 167 33.71 7.59 -14.78
C ALA A 167 34.39 6.93 -13.57
N ALA A 168 33.86 5.82 -13.05
CA ALA A 168 34.48 5.11 -11.93
C ALA A 168 35.76 4.39 -12.38
N PRO A 169 36.90 4.58 -11.70
CA PRO A 169 38.13 3.89 -12.06
C PRO A 169 37.95 2.37 -11.90
N GLY A 170 38.05 1.62 -13.00
CA GLY A 170 37.91 0.15 -13.03
C GLY A 170 36.71 -0.39 -13.82
N SER A 171 35.87 0.44 -14.44
CA SER A 171 34.69 0.02 -15.20
C SER A 171 34.95 -0.27 -16.70
N ALA A 172 36.21 -0.42 -17.12
CA ALA A 172 36.53 -0.83 -18.48
C ALA A 172 36.01 -2.27 -18.73
N PRO A 173 35.17 -2.51 -19.74
CA PRO A 173 34.74 -3.87 -20.09
C PRO A 173 35.95 -4.70 -20.57
N PRO A 174 35.91 -6.04 -20.39
CA PRO A 174 36.98 -6.95 -20.82
C PRO A 174 37.19 -6.97 -22.33
#